data_AF-A0A1H2X984-F1
#
_entry.id   AF-A0A1H2X984-F1
#
_cell.length_a   1.000
_cell.length_b   1.000
_cell.length_c   1.000
_cell.angle_alpha   90.00
_cell.angle_beta   90.00
_cell.angle_gamma   90.00
#
_symmetry.space_group_name_H-M   'P 1'
#
loop_
_entity.id
_entity.type
_entity.pdbx_description
1 polymer ?
#
loop_
_entity_poly.entity_id
_entity_poly.type
_entity_poly.pdbx_seq_one_letter_code
_entity_poly.pdbx_strand_id
1 'polypeptide(L)'
;MRVRAALAGLALAVAAASAAVAAPPSKAEMLAAASEAAGVCAQTMPNTRATADALKSRGFRMEEADGTARIYTKFSPRVVVLFTTVGSDKDACAILVSQMTPAEARQLVQPWIDNSKAVQVEQARDRSRWRGVYKGTPIIIGTINHIDLGIVRGAAVVAGAPKR
;
A
#
# COMPACT_ATOMS: atom_id res chain seq x y z
N MET A 1 -24.13 2.83 -73.64
CA MET A 1 -23.59 1.46 -73.46
C MET A 1 -22.11 1.55 -73.10
N ARG A 2 -21.64 0.65 -72.22
CA ARG A 2 -20.27 0.37 -71.76
C ARG A 2 -19.81 1.04 -70.46
N VAL A 3 -20.06 0.28 -69.40
CA VAL A 3 -19.32 0.14 -68.14
C VAL A 3 -17.82 -0.05 -68.39
N ARG A 4 -16.95 0.57 -67.55
CA ARG A 4 -15.73 -0.06 -66.99
C ARG A 4 -15.17 0.75 -65.82
N ALA A 5 -14.93 0.03 -64.72
CA ALA A 5 -14.50 0.49 -63.40
C ALA A 5 -12.97 0.50 -63.24
N ALA A 6 -12.48 1.23 -62.23
CA ALA A 6 -11.37 0.86 -61.32
C ALA A 6 -11.14 2.03 -60.32
N LEU A 7 -11.50 1.91 -59.04
CA LEU A 7 -10.68 1.40 -57.92
C LEU A 7 -9.34 2.14 -57.74
N ALA A 8 -9.31 3.13 -56.83
CA ALA A 8 -8.15 3.55 -56.03
C ALA A 8 -8.60 4.67 -55.07
N GLY A 9 -8.40 4.65 -53.76
CA GLY A 9 -7.89 3.67 -52.84
C GLY A 9 -8.25 4.22 -51.45
N LEU A 10 -9.02 3.46 -50.67
CA LEU A 10 -9.28 3.79 -49.28
C LEU A 10 -7.98 3.47 -48.51
N ALA A 11 -7.15 4.48 -48.26
CA ALA A 11 -6.04 4.34 -47.34
C ALA A 11 -6.63 4.19 -45.93
N LEU A 12 -6.77 2.96 -45.46
CA LEU A 12 -6.96 2.69 -44.04
C LEU A 12 -5.71 3.20 -43.31
N ALA A 13 -5.83 4.39 -42.71
CA ALA A 13 -4.91 4.81 -41.67
C ALA A 13 -5.14 3.89 -40.47
N VAL A 14 -4.40 2.79 -40.42
CA VAL A 14 -4.27 1.98 -39.20
C VAL A 14 -3.53 2.87 -38.21
N ALA A 15 -4.27 3.59 -37.38
CA ALA A 15 -3.73 4.24 -36.20
C ALA A 15 -3.16 3.13 -35.32
N ALA A 16 -1.86 2.89 -35.43
CA ALA A 16 -1.11 2.07 -34.51
C ALA A 16 -1.20 2.76 -33.14
N ALA A 17 -2.22 2.40 -32.36
CA ALA A 17 -2.26 2.69 -30.94
C ALA A 17 -1.13 1.87 -30.31
N SER A 18 0.07 2.44 -30.29
CA SER A 18 1.16 1.96 -29.47
C SER A 18 0.62 1.87 -28.06
N ALA A 19 0.41 0.65 -27.55
CA ALA A 19 0.18 0.43 -26.14
C ALA A 19 1.43 0.96 -25.44
N ALA A 20 1.36 2.21 -24.98
CA ALA A 20 2.39 2.80 -24.17
C ALA A 20 2.48 1.92 -22.92
N VAL A 21 3.51 1.08 -22.87
CA VAL A 21 3.84 0.32 -21.67
C VAL A 21 4.08 1.38 -20.62
N ALA A 22 3.12 1.52 -19.69
CA ALA A 22 3.19 2.54 -18.67
C ALA A 22 4.56 2.43 -17.98
N ALA A 23 5.27 3.54 -17.89
CA ALA A 23 6.57 3.56 -17.22
C ALA A 23 6.41 2.94 -15.82
N PRO A 24 7.40 2.19 -15.34
CA PRO A 24 7.37 1.70 -13.96
C PRO A 24 7.19 2.89 -13.01
N PRO A 25 6.41 2.73 -11.92
CA PRO A 25 6.21 3.84 -10.99
C PRO A 25 7.55 4.28 -10.41
N SER A 26 7.69 5.58 -10.28
CA SER A 26 8.77 6.22 -9.53
C SER A 26 8.69 5.86 -8.05
N LYS A 27 9.82 6.03 -7.35
CA LYS A 27 9.87 5.86 -5.90
C LYS A 27 8.91 6.79 -5.17
N ALA A 28 8.78 8.03 -5.65
CA ALA A 28 7.86 9.02 -5.09
C ALA A 28 6.39 8.57 -5.20
N GLU A 29 5.96 8.06 -6.36
CA GLU A 29 4.60 7.53 -6.54
C GLU A 29 4.31 6.34 -5.61
N MET A 30 5.30 5.47 -5.41
CA MET A 30 5.17 4.34 -4.49
C MET A 30 5.04 4.80 -3.03
N LEU A 31 5.85 5.75 -2.58
CA LEU A 31 5.78 6.31 -1.22
C LEU A 31 4.49 7.12 -1.00
N ALA A 32 4.00 7.82 -2.02
CA ALA A 32 2.71 8.51 -1.97
C ALA A 32 1.55 7.51 -1.79
N ALA A 33 1.53 6.43 -2.59
CA ALA A 33 0.55 5.36 -2.42
C ALA A 33 0.62 4.70 -1.04
N ALA A 34 1.82 4.50 -0.50
CA ALA A 34 2.00 3.99 0.86
C ALA A 34 1.46 4.94 1.93
N SER A 35 1.66 6.25 1.77
CA SER A 35 1.12 7.28 2.67
C SER A 35 -0.41 7.30 2.65
N GLU A 36 -1.02 7.21 1.45
CA GLU A 36 -2.46 7.07 1.30
C GLU A 36 -3.00 5.83 2.03
N ALA A 37 -2.34 4.68 1.86
CA ALA A 37 -2.70 3.44 2.55
C ALA A 37 -2.57 3.55 4.07
N ALA A 38 -1.53 4.24 4.56
CA ALA A 38 -1.34 4.50 5.99
C ALA A 38 -2.50 5.34 6.55
N GLY A 39 -2.92 6.37 5.80
CA GLY A 39 -4.10 7.17 6.12
C GLY A 39 -5.38 6.34 6.19
N VAL A 40 -5.59 5.43 5.22
CA VAL A 40 -6.73 4.50 5.24
C VAL A 40 -6.70 3.63 6.50
N CYS A 41 -5.58 2.96 6.77
CA CYS A 41 -5.46 2.08 7.92
C CYS A 41 -5.76 2.80 9.24
N ALA A 42 -5.25 4.01 9.45
CA ALA A 42 -5.58 4.80 10.64
C ALA A 42 -7.07 5.17 10.71
N GLN A 43 -7.72 5.45 9.58
CA GLN A 43 -9.10 5.93 9.58
C GLN A 43 -10.12 4.82 9.79
N THR A 44 -9.88 3.64 9.20
CA THR A 44 -10.91 2.60 9.05
C THR A 44 -10.68 1.39 9.93
N MET A 45 -9.47 1.13 10.44
CA MET A 45 -9.27 0.00 11.33
C MET A 45 -10.03 0.16 12.66
N PRO A 46 -10.54 -0.95 13.25
CA PRO A 46 -10.40 -2.34 12.81
C PRO A 46 -11.49 -2.80 11.81
N ASN A 47 -12.27 -1.90 11.23
CA ASN A 47 -13.31 -2.26 10.25
C ASN A 47 -12.69 -2.72 8.93
N THR A 48 -12.44 -4.03 8.83
CA THR A 48 -11.79 -4.68 7.69
C THR A 48 -12.51 -4.48 6.36
N ARG A 49 -13.83 -4.31 6.36
CA ARG A 49 -14.62 -4.02 5.16
C ARG A 49 -14.39 -2.59 4.71
N ALA A 50 -14.49 -1.62 5.63
CA ALA A 50 -14.21 -0.22 5.32
C ALA A 50 -12.75 -0.01 4.83
N THR A 51 -11.78 -0.67 5.45
CA THR A 51 -10.36 -0.64 5.00
C THR A 51 -10.22 -1.20 3.59
N ALA A 52 -10.82 -2.36 3.32
CA ALA A 52 -10.80 -2.99 1.99
C ALA A 52 -11.38 -2.08 0.90
N ASP A 53 -12.58 -1.54 1.13
CA ASP A 53 -13.28 -0.70 0.15
C ASP A 53 -12.51 0.60 -0.10
N ALA A 54 -11.96 1.21 0.96
CA ALA A 54 -11.12 2.40 0.88
C ALA A 54 -9.81 2.16 0.10
N LEU A 55 -9.15 1.00 0.28
CA LEU A 55 -7.96 0.64 -0.49
C LEU A 55 -8.30 0.40 -1.97
N LYS A 56 -9.37 -0.35 -2.26
CA LYS A 56 -9.84 -0.60 -3.64
C LYS A 56 -10.15 0.69 -4.38
N SER A 57 -10.83 1.63 -3.72
CA SER A 57 -11.13 2.95 -4.31
C SER A 57 -9.89 3.77 -4.70
N ARG A 58 -8.73 3.47 -4.08
CA ARG A 58 -7.41 4.09 -4.36
C ARG A 58 -6.56 3.29 -5.34
N GLY A 59 -7.14 2.28 -5.99
CA GLY A 59 -6.49 1.46 -7.00
C GLY A 59 -5.62 0.32 -6.45
N PHE A 60 -5.76 -0.03 -5.17
CA PHE A 60 -5.17 -1.26 -4.64
C PHE A 60 -6.01 -2.47 -5.02
N ARG A 61 -5.37 -3.61 -5.27
CA ARG A 61 -6.02 -4.89 -5.59
C ARG A 61 -5.74 -5.90 -4.50
N MET A 62 -6.73 -6.72 -4.16
CA MET A 62 -6.51 -7.84 -3.25
C MET A 62 -5.75 -8.93 -4.01
N GLU A 63 -4.59 -9.33 -3.50
CA GLU A 63 -3.82 -10.47 -4.05
C GLU A 63 -4.08 -11.74 -3.24
N GLU A 64 -4.21 -11.61 -1.92
CA GLU A 64 -4.31 -12.76 -1.03
C GLU A 64 -5.17 -12.46 0.21
N ALA A 65 -5.84 -13.51 0.72
CA ALA A 65 -6.53 -13.51 2.00
C ALA A 65 -6.43 -14.92 2.62
N ASP A 66 -5.74 -15.04 3.75
CA ASP A 66 -5.49 -16.33 4.44
C ASP A 66 -6.40 -16.54 5.67
N GLY A 67 -7.47 -15.73 5.79
CA GLY A 67 -8.39 -15.73 6.93
C GLY A 67 -7.93 -14.88 8.10
N THR A 68 -6.62 -14.74 8.33
CA THR A 68 -6.05 -13.95 9.45
C THR A 68 -5.53 -12.58 9.01
N ALA A 69 -5.21 -12.43 7.74
CA ALA A 69 -4.81 -11.18 7.12
C ALA A 69 -5.39 -11.05 5.70
N ARG A 70 -5.39 -9.82 5.21
CA ARG A 70 -5.65 -9.51 3.80
C ARG A 70 -4.50 -8.70 3.24
N ILE A 71 -4.05 -9.09 2.05
CA ILE A 71 -2.97 -8.43 1.33
C ILE A 71 -3.54 -7.68 0.14
N TYR A 72 -3.25 -6.39 0.11
CA TYR A 72 -3.58 -5.48 -0.97
C TYR A 72 -2.31 -4.91 -1.58
N THR A 73 -2.24 -4.86 -2.91
CA THR A 73 -1.08 -4.34 -3.62
C THR A 73 -1.47 -3.19 -4.54
N LYS A 74 -0.52 -2.28 -4.76
CA LYS A 74 -0.57 -1.27 -5.82
C LYS A 74 0.78 -1.27 -6.53
N PHE A 75 0.73 -1.06 -7.85
CA PHE A 75 1.87 -1.27 -8.74
C PHE A 75 2.48 -2.67 -8.55
N SER A 76 1.61 -3.69 -8.54
CA SER A 76 1.88 -5.01 -7.98
C SER A 76 3.24 -5.60 -8.44
N PRO A 77 4.07 -6.12 -7.51
CA PRO A 77 3.93 -6.14 -6.04
C PRO A 77 4.74 -5.03 -5.33
N ARG A 78 4.89 -3.83 -5.91
CA ARG A 78 5.83 -2.83 -5.40
C ARG A 78 5.36 -2.07 -4.16
N VAL A 79 4.06 -1.94 -3.93
CA VAL A 79 3.48 -1.41 -2.69
C VAL A 79 2.54 -2.47 -2.15
N VAL A 80 2.77 -2.89 -0.92
CA VAL A 80 2.01 -3.94 -0.25
C VAL A 80 1.43 -3.38 1.05
N VAL A 81 0.15 -3.63 1.25
CA VAL A 81 -0.59 -3.29 2.45
C VAL A 81 -1.18 -4.59 2.98
N LEU A 82 -0.72 -4.99 4.17
CA LEU A 82 -1.27 -6.11 4.89
C LEU A 82 -2.08 -5.55 6.06
N PHE A 83 -3.31 -5.99 6.25
CA PHE A 83 -4.01 -5.72 7.50
C PHE A 83 -4.66 -6.99 8.04
N THR A 84 -4.60 -7.15 9.35
CA THR A 84 -5.18 -8.30 10.03
C THR A 84 -6.70 -8.20 10.03
N THR A 85 -7.35 -9.37 10.06
CA THR A 85 -8.80 -9.47 10.15
C THR A 85 -9.26 -9.64 11.58
N VAL A 86 -10.58 -9.58 11.81
CA VAL A 86 -11.22 -9.80 13.14
C VAL A 86 -10.84 -11.16 13.75
N GLY A 87 -10.42 -12.14 12.94
CA GLY A 87 -9.96 -13.44 13.41
C GLY A 87 -8.52 -13.44 13.96
N SER A 88 -7.78 -12.34 13.85
CA SER A 88 -6.41 -12.22 14.36
C SER A 88 -6.39 -11.85 15.86
N ASP A 89 -5.30 -12.23 16.53
CA ASP A 89 -5.05 -11.81 17.91
C ASP A 89 -4.65 -10.35 18.07
N LYS A 90 -4.49 -9.60 16.97
CA LYS A 90 -4.11 -8.19 16.98
C LYS A 90 -4.73 -7.50 15.76
N ASP A 91 -5.30 -6.31 15.93
CA ASP A 91 -5.65 -5.42 14.82
C ASP A 91 -4.39 -4.66 14.40
N ALA A 92 -3.84 -4.94 13.23
CA ALA A 92 -2.62 -4.34 12.72
C ALA A 92 -2.72 -4.07 11.22
N CYS A 93 -2.11 -2.99 10.77
CA CYS A 93 -1.82 -2.71 9.38
C CYS A 93 -0.31 -2.53 9.21
N ALA A 94 0.24 -3.27 8.26
CA ALA A 94 1.62 -3.20 7.84
C ALA A 94 1.70 -2.70 6.39
N ILE A 95 2.65 -1.81 6.11
CA ILE A 95 2.86 -1.25 4.78
C ILE A 95 4.32 -1.44 4.41
N LEU A 96 4.53 -1.99 3.22
CA LEU A 96 5.83 -2.27 2.64
C LEU A 96 5.89 -1.64 1.26
N VAL A 97 7.05 -1.04 0.97
CA VAL A 97 7.36 -0.52 -0.35
C VAL A 97 8.63 -1.19 -0.82
N SER A 98 8.66 -1.57 -2.10
CA SER A 98 9.86 -2.12 -2.73
C SER A 98 11.04 -1.18 -2.51
N GLN A 99 12.12 -1.75 -1.99
CA GLN A 99 13.36 -1.06 -1.64
C GLN A 99 13.13 0.11 -0.67
N MET A 100 12.11 0.07 0.20
CA MET A 100 11.94 1.09 1.23
C MET A 100 13.16 1.11 2.15
N THR A 101 13.76 2.28 2.34
CA THR A 101 14.85 2.42 3.29
C THR A 101 14.30 2.61 4.71
N PRO A 102 15.10 2.36 5.76
CA PRO A 102 14.71 2.68 7.12
C PRO A 102 14.36 4.18 7.33
N ALA A 103 15.02 5.08 6.59
CA ALA A 103 14.73 6.50 6.66
C ALA A 103 13.36 6.84 6.07
N GLU A 104 13.02 6.26 4.92
CA GLU A 104 11.71 6.40 4.28
C GLU A 104 10.60 5.79 5.17
N ALA A 105 10.85 4.63 5.77
CA ALA A 105 9.90 4.03 6.72
C ALA A 105 9.65 4.96 7.91
N ARG A 106 10.71 5.60 8.46
CA ARG A 106 10.59 6.60 9.53
C ARG A 106 9.82 7.86 9.11
N GLN A 107 9.96 8.31 7.87
CA GLN A 107 9.16 9.42 7.36
C GLN A 107 7.69 9.03 7.17
N LEU A 108 7.44 7.84 6.62
CA LEU A 108 6.10 7.32 6.34
C LEU A 108 5.25 7.18 7.61
N VAL A 109 5.89 6.82 8.73
CA VAL A 109 5.24 6.62 10.03
C VAL A 109 5.02 7.90 10.83
N GLN A 110 5.70 9.00 10.48
CA GLN A 110 5.66 10.25 11.24
C GLN A 110 4.24 10.80 11.45
N PRO A 111 3.35 10.83 10.44
CA PRO A 111 1.97 11.29 10.64
C PRO A 111 1.19 10.46 11.66
N TRP A 112 1.47 9.17 11.80
CA TRP A 112 0.85 8.36 12.85
C TRP A 112 1.38 8.73 14.23
N ILE A 113 2.69 8.97 14.35
CA ILE A 113 3.32 9.40 15.61
C ILE A 113 2.73 10.73 16.07
N ASP A 114 2.67 11.72 15.16
CA ASP A 114 2.18 13.07 15.48
C ASP A 114 0.70 13.06 15.88
N ASN A 115 -0.15 12.38 15.10
CA ASN A 115 -1.59 12.36 15.36
C ASN A 115 -2.00 11.53 16.59
N SER A 116 -1.15 10.59 17.02
CA SER A 116 -1.42 9.76 18.20
C SER A 116 -0.67 10.20 19.45
N LYS A 117 0.13 11.26 19.34
CA LYS A 117 1.04 11.75 20.39
C LYS A 117 1.90 10.61 20.94
N ALA A 118 2.38 9.74 20.05
CA ALA A 118 3.07 8.53 20.48
C ALA A 118 4.46 8.85 21.02
N VAL A 119 4.82 8.22 22.13
CA VAL A 119 6.15 8.27 22.71
C VAL A 119 6.96 7.06 22.29
N GLN A 120 8.25 7.23 22.04
CA GLN A 120 9.11 6.10 21.68
C GLN A 120 9.28 5.20 22.90
N VAL A 121 8.97 3.92 22.74
CA VAL A 121 9.09 2.89 23.79
C VAL A 121 10.17 1.86 23.47
N GLU A 122 10.66 1.83 22.24
CA GLU A 122 11.77 0.98 21.83
C GLU A 122 12.58 1.60 20.69
N GLN A 123 13.90 1.44 20.80
CA GLN A 123 14.85 1.64 19.72
C GLN A 123 15.87 0.49 19.72
N ALA A 124 15.79 -0.37 18.71
CA ALA A 124 16.72 -1.47 18.51
C ALA A 124 17.39 -1.34 17.14
N ARG A 125 18.39 -2.20 16.89
CA ARG A 125 19.16 -2.19 15.64
C ARG A 125 18.28 -2.41 14.40
N ASP A 126 17.26 -3.25 14.50
CA ASP A 126 16.41 -3.70 13.40
C ASP A 126 14.99 -3.13 13.44
N ARG A 127 14.60 -2.43 14.50
CA ARG A 127 13.23 -1.93 14.69
C ARG A 127 13.15 -0.72 15.62
N SER A 128 12.03 -0.01 15.54
CA SER A 128 11.66 1.04 16.49
C SER A 128 10.18 0.96 16.77
N ARG A 129 9.77 1.29 18.00
CA ARG A 129 8.36 1.28 18.40
C ARG A 129 7.99 2.53 19.17
N TRP A 130 6.78 3.02 18.92
CA TRP A 130 6.14 4.10 19.63
C TRP A 130 4.78 3.64 20.16
N ARG A 131 4.40 4.14 21.32
CA ARG A 131 3.09 3.89 21.93
C ARG A 131 2.36 5.21 22.04
N GLY A 132 1.15 5.27 21.49
CA GLY A 132 0.30 6.45 21.52
C GLY A 132 -1.16 6.09 21.72
N VAL A 133 -2.01 7.11 21.58
CA VAL A 133 -3.46 6.96 21.60
C VAL A 133 -4.03 7.64 20.36
N TYR A 134 -4.72 6.89 19.52
CA TYR A 134 -5.37 7.41 18.33
C TYR A 134 -6.88 7.24 18.46
N LYS A 135 -7.64 8.34 18.38
CA LYS A 135 -9.11 8.37 18.56
C LYS A 135 -9.58 7.60 19.81
N GLY A 136 -8.87 7.76 20.94
CA GLY A 136 -9.20 7.10 22.21
C GLY A 136 -8.77 5.63 22.32
N THR A 137 -8.12 5.07 21.30
CA THR A 137 -7.64 3.68 21.29
C THR A 137 -6.10 3.66 21.43
N PRO A 138 -5.54 2.88 22.36
CA PRO A 138 -4.09 2.68 22.41
C PRO A 138 -3.59 2.08 21.11
N ILE A 139 -2.48 2.58 20.59
CA ILE A 139 -1.82 2.02 19.40
C ILE A 139 -0.34 1.84 19.63
N ILE A 140 0.20 0.79 19.02
CA ILE A 140 1.64 0.57 18.86
C ILE A 140 1.94 0.81 17.39
N ILE A 141 2.86 1.74 17.17
CA ILE A 141 3.39 2.09 15.88
C ILE A 141 4.83 1.57 15.83
N GLY A 142 5.29 1.05 14.71
CA GLY A 142 6.67 0.61 14.59
C GLY A 142 7.20 0.62 13.16
N THR A 143 8.52 0.60 13.08
CA THR A 143 9.26 0.38 11.83
C THR A 143 10.09 -0.89 11.97
N ILE A 144 10.20 -1.63 10.87
CA ILE A 144 11.12 -2.77 10.73
C ILE A 144 12.09 -2.40 9.62
N ASN A 145 13.39 -2.43 9.91
CA ASN A 145 14.43 -1.94 9.00
C ASN A 145 14.61 -2.83 7.77
N HIS A 146 14.22 -4.11 7.87
CA HIS A 146 14.29 -5.06 6.78
C HIS A 146 13.26 -6.18 6.93
N ILE A 147 12.50 -6.43 5.86
CA ILE A 147 11.62 -7.57 5.64
C ILE A 147 11.82 -8.07 4.20
N ASP A 148 11.74 -9.39 4.03
CA ASP A 148 11.61 -10.08 2.76
C ASP A 148 10.36 -10.98 2.80
N LEU A 149 9.35 -10.66 2.00
CA LEU A 149 8.12 -11.47 1.87
C LEU A 149 8.12 -12.33 0.60
N GLY A 150 9.25 -12.45 -0.11
CA GLY A 150 9.34 -13.13 -1.40
C GLY A 150 8.76 -12.33 -2.57
N ILE A 151 7.70 -11.55 -2.34
CA ILE A 151 7.06 -10.66 -3.33
C ILE A 151 7.54 -9.20 -3.24
N VAL A 152 7.99 -8.78 -2.06
CA VAL A 152 8.48 -7.41 -1.81
C VAL A 152 9.60 -7.46 -0.76
N ARG A 153 10.59 -6.58 -0.93
CA ARG A 153 11.75 -6.45 -0.03
C ARG A 153 11.97 -5.00 0.33
N GLY A 154 12.30 -4.72 1.59
CA GLY A 154 12.59 -3.38 2.07
C GLY A 154 12.30 -3.24 3.56
N ALA A 155 12.32 -2.01 4.05
CA ALA A 155 11.77 -1.68 5.36
C ALA A 155 10.24 -1.77 5.33
N ALA A 156 9.63 -1.81 6.52
CA ALA A 156 8.18 -1.81 6.69
C ALA A 156 7.78 -0.85 7.82
N VAL A 157 6.54 -0.37 7.74
CA VAL A 157 5.87 0.30 8.86
C VAL A 157 4.71 -0.57 9.32
N VAL A 158 4.43 -0.56 10.62
CA VAL A 158 3.31 -1.29 11.22
C VAL A 158 2.61 -0.36 12.21
N ALA A 159 1.29 -0.32 12.18
CA ALA A 159 0.48 0.29 13.22
C ALA A 159 -0.63 -0.67 13.63
N GLY A 160 -0.81 -0.87 14.93
CA GLY A 160 -1.86 -1.75 15.43
C GLY A 160 -2.28 -1.45 16.85
N ALA A 161 -3.51 -1.82 17.18
CA ALA A 161 -3.98 -1.78 18.55
C ALA A 161 -3.46 -3.01 19.31
N PRO A 162 -2.87 -2.85 20.51
CA PRO A 162 -2.71 -3.97 21.40
C PRO A 162 -4.12 -4.49 21.78
N LYS A 163 -4.36 -5.81 21.72
CA LYS A 163 -5.60 -6.38 22.26
C LYS A 163 -5.74 -5.98 23.74
N ARG A 164 -6.98 -5.68 24.13
CA ARG A 164 -7.38 -5.49 25.53
C ARG A 164 -7.23 -6.79 26.30
#